data_AF-A0A179V4C7-F1
#
_entry.id   AF-A0A179V4C7-F1
#
_cell.length_a   1.000
_cell.length_b   1.000
_cell.length_c   1.000
_cell.angle_alpha   90.00
_cell.angle_beta   90.00
_cell.angle_gamma   90.00
#
_symmetry.space_group_name_H-M   'P 1'
#
loop_
_entity.id
_entity.type
_entity.pdbx_description
1 polymer ?
#
loop_
_entity_poly.entity_id
_entity_poly.type
_entity_poly.pdbx_seq_one_letter_code
_entity_poly.pdbx_strand_id
1 'polypeptide(L)'
;MCNGFSSRTSQGGATAFLRPLITEADETASNSVLFDYQVTLREHHTAEREAIHFYINRPTGEQAEQRQIQPFPVETFRAYWVEIHPDGDLTPSESRDALPPLHRFPLQNLTRPEDLEASPTALASMKLITGQKKMGGNSTVRKLRLDTCEMGVIGRRMLIVNATGVRVAEGVIGWN
;
A
#
# COMPACT_ATOMS: atom_id res chain seq x y z
N MET A 1 9.14 -9.99 -17.48
CA MET A 1 9.89 -9.13 -18.42
C MET A 1 8.90 -8.10 -18.97
N CYS A 2 9.14 -6.80 -18.77
CA CYS A 2 8.20 -5.75 -19.17
C CYS A 2 8.94 -4.69 -19.99
N ASN A 3 9.25 -5.02 -21.25
CA ASN A 3 9.98 -4.13 -22.18
C ASN A 3 9.02 -3.38 -23.14
N GLY A 4 7.80 -3.09 -22.70
CA GLY A 4 6.79 -2.38 -23.49
C GLY A 4 6.49 -0.99 -22.93
N PHE A 5 6.74 0.05 -23.70
CA PHE A 5 6.18 1.37 -23.42
C PHE A 5 4.65 1.28 -23.56
N SER A 6 3.93 1.52 -22.47
CA SER A 6 2.47 1.47 -22.42
C SER A 6 1.94 2.84 -22.00
N SER A 7 1.08 3.44 -22.83
CA SER A 7 0.37 4.68 -22.52
C SER A 7 -0.86 4.46 -21.61
N ARG A 8 -1.10 3.23 -21.15
CA ARG A 8 -2.26 2.86 -20.34
C ARG A 8 -2.07 3.33 -18.88
N THR A 9 -2.64 4.48 -18.56
CA THR A 9 -2.89 4.94 -17.19
C THR A 9 -4.14 4.26 -16.63
N SER A 10 -4.21 4.08 -15.31
CA SER A 10 -5.45 3.60 -14.70
C SER A 10 -6.45 4.74 -14.51
N GLN A 11 -7.59 4.69 -15.20
CA GLN A 11 -8.67 5.66 -15.04
C GLN A 11 -9.47 5.48 -13.73
N GLY A 12 -9.35 4.32 -13.07
CA GLY A 12 -10.02 3.97 -11.81
C GLY A 12 -9.13 3.96 -10.57
N GLY A 13 -7.84 4.28 -10.71
CA GLY A 13 -6.83 4.11 -9.66
C GLY A 13 -6.20 2.71 -9.65
N ALA A 14 -5.45 2.38 -8.59
CA ALA A 14 -4.82 1.08 -8.42
C ALA A 14 -5.34 0.38 -7.17
N THR A 15 -5.29 -0.96 -7.15
CA THR A 15 -5.69 -1.77 -6.00
C THR A 15 -4.62 -2.82 -5.71
N ALA A 16 -4.43 -3.18 -4.44
CA ALA A 16 -3.57 -4.27 -4.01
C ALA A 16 -4.25 -5.03 -2.88
N PHE A 17 -4.36 -6.34 -3.02
CA PHE A 17 -4.80 -7.23 -1.94
C PHE A 17 -3.54 -7.74 -1.22
N LEU A 18 -3.34 -7.28 0.00
CA LEU A 18 -2.16 -7.59 0.80
C LEU A 18 -2.50 -8.73 1.77
N ARG A 19 -1.89 -9.89 1.58
CA ARG A 19 -2.00 -11.02 2.50
C ARG A 19 -1.13 -10.73 3.73
N PRO A 20 -1.65 -10.89 4.96
CA PRO A 20 -0.83 -10.79 6.16
C PRO A 20 0.23 -11.89 6.19
N LEU A 21 1.40 -11.57 6.74
CA LEU A 21 2.50 -12.51 6.94
C LEU A 21 2.54 -12.94 8.40
N ILE A 22 2.40 -14.24 8.64
CA ILE A 22 2.61 -14.82 9.98
C ILE A 22 4.06 -14.53 10.37
N THR A 23 4.24 -13.87 11.52
CA THR A 23 5.55 -13.64 12.12
C THR A 23 5.68 -14.56 13.32
N GLU A 24 6.87 -15.12 13.58
CA GLU A 24 7.14 -16.08 14.67
C GLU A 24 6.61 -15.65 16.07
N ALA A 25 6.47 -14.34 16.31
CA ALA A 25 5.90 -13.79 17.55
C ALA A 25 4.39 -14.03 17.71
N ASP A 26 3.68 -14.36 16.63
CA ASP A 26 2.22 -14.47 16.55
C ASP A 26 1.72 -15.93 16.68
N GLU A 27 2.63 -16.93 16.74
CA GLU A 27 2.25 -18.35 16.94
C GLU A 27 1.45 -18.59 18.24
N THR A 28 1.70 -17.77 19.26
CA THR A 28 0.92 -17.81 20.52
C THR A 28 -0.45 -17.14 20.44
N ALA A 29 -0.74 -16.38 19.37
CA ALA A 29 -2.04 -15.77 19.10
C ALA A 29 -2.90 -16.64 18.15
N SER A 30 -2.77 -17.97 18.28
CA SER A 30 -3.51 -18.97 17.49
C SER A 30 -5.03 -18.88 17.73
N ASN A 31 -5.68 -17.96 17.00
CA ASN A 31 -7.12 -17.90 16.66
C ASN A 31 -7.52 -16.62 15.88
N SER A 32 -6.63 -15.65 15.67
CA SER A 32 -6.94 -14.51 14.78
C SER A 32 -6.98 -14.97 13.32
N VAL A 33 -8.17 -14.95 12.71
CA VAL A 33 -8.30 -15.18 11.27
C VAL A 33 -7.67 -13.99 10.54
N LEU A 34 -6.45 -14.19 10.04
CA LEU A 34 -5.75 -13.22 9.20
C LEU A 34 -6.58 -12.96 7.94
N PHE A 35 -6.91 -11.69 7.70
CA PHE A 35 -7.73 -11.24 6.59
C PHE A 35 -6.93 -10.34 5.66
N ASP A 36 -7.14 -10.50 4.35
CA ASP A 36 -6.44 -9.72 3.33
C ASP A 36 -6.80 -8.23 3.43
N TYR A 37 -5.82 -7.34 3.40
CA TYR A 37 -6.05 -5.90 3.36
C TYR A 37 -6.23 -5.44 1.92
N GLN A 38 -7.36 -4.83 1.58
CA GLN A 38 -7.52 -4.20 0.27
C GLN A 38 -7.02 -2.75 0.33
N VAL A 39 -5.83 -2.48 -0.19
CA VAL A 39 -5.32 -1.12 -0.37
C VAL A 39 -5.78 -0.58 -1.72
N THR A 40 -6.28 0.65 -1.77
CA THR A 40 -6.54 1.38 -3.02
C THR A 40 -5.78 2.70 -3.08
N LEU A 41 -5.26 3.02 -4.28
CA LEU A 41 -4.59 4.27 -4.62
C LEU A 41 -5.45 5.00 -5.65
N ARG A 42 -5.87 6.22 -5.38
CA ARG A 42 -6.69 7.03 -6.31
C ARG A 42 -6.02 8.36 -6.59
N GLU A 43 -5.90 8.72 -7.86
CA GLU A 43 -5.50 10.08 -8.24
C GLU A 43 -6.63 11.05 -7.89
N HIS A 44 -6.27 12.16 -7.25
CA HIS A 44 -7.17 13.23 -6.87
C HIS A 44 -6.62 14.54 -7.44
N HIS A 45 -7.21 14.98 -8.55
CA HIS A 45 -6.85 16.23 -9.21
C HIS A 45 -7.63 17.38 -8.56
N THR A 46 -6.99 18.19 -7.71
CA THR A 46 -7.50 19.54 -7.42
C THR A 46 -6.84 20.54 -8.36
N ALA A 47 -7.46 21.71 -8.51
CA ALA A 47 -6.94 22.81 -9.34
C ALA A 47 -5.53 23.29 -8.92
N GLU A 48 -5.07 22.94 -7.71
CA GLU A 48 -3.78 23.38 -7.15
C GLU A 48 -2.70 22.30 -7.18
N ARG A 49 -3.05 21.02 -6.94
CA ARG A 49 -2.09 19.90 -6.90
C ARG A 49 -2.73 18.57 -7.28
N GLU A 50 -2.03 17.80 -8.10
CA GLU A 50 -2.22 16.36 -8.19
C GLU A 50 -1.70 15.69 -6.91
N ALA A 51 -2.48 14.77 -6.37
CA ALA A 51 -2.07 13.92 -5.26
C ALA A 51 -2.68 12.54 -5.42
N ILE A 52 -2.08 11.54 -4.76
CA ILE A 52 -2.66 10.19 -4.68
C ILE A 52 -3.21 10.00 -3.26
N HIS A 53 -4.48 9.68 -3.16
CA HIS A 53 -5.10 9.24 -1.92
C HIS A 53 -4.93 7.73 -1.77
N PHE A 54 -4.43 7.33 -0.61
CA PHE A 54 -4.24 5.96 -0.18
C PHE A 54 -5.36 5.60 0.77
N TYR A 55 -6.02 4.46 0.55
CA TYR A 55 -7.06 3.93 1.42
C TYR A 55 -6.72 2.49 1.80
N ILE A 56 -6.88 2.14 3.07
CA ILE A 56 -6.96 0.75 3.52
C ILE A 56 -8.44 0.43 3.68
N ASN A 57 -8.91 -0.62 3.03
CA ASN A 57 -10.31 -1.02 3.01
C ASN A 57 -10.44 -2.43 3.62
N ARG A 58 -11.61 -2.71 4.21
CA ARG A 58 -11.99 -4.07 4.62
C ARG A 58 -12.11 -4.94 3.35
N PRO A 59 -11.61 -6.20 3.36
CA PRO A 59 -11.79 -7.11 2.24
C PRO A 59 -13.28 -7.31 1.94
N THR A 60 -13.64 -7.22 0.67
CA THR A 60 -15.02 -7.42 0.20
C THR A 60 -15.22 -8.90 -0.13
N GLY A 61 -15.46 -9.71 0.91
CA GLY A 61 -15.72 -11.16 0.83
C GLY A 61 -16.84 -11.56 1.79
N GLU A 62 -17.54 -12.65 1.47
CA GLU A 62 -18.84 -12.99 2.06
C GLU A 62 -18.81 -13.24 3.58
N GLN A 63 -19.96 -12.96 4.23
CA GLN A 63 -20.20 -13.03 5.68
C GLN A 63 -19.42 -12.01 6.54
N ALA A 64 -19.76 -10.73 6.35
CA ALA A 64 -19.60 -9.69 7.37
C ALA A 64 -20.64 -9.79 8.52
N GLU A 65 -21.36 -10.91 8.64
CA GLU A 65 -22.25 -11.19 9.76
C GLU A 65 -21.45 -11.76 10.94
N GLN A 66 -21.36 -10.97 12.01
CA GLN A 66 -21.14 -11.42 13.39
C GLN A 66 -19.85 -12.19 13.74
N ARG A 67 -18.81 -12.19 12.89
CA ARG A 67 -17.45 -12.50 13.37
C ARG A 67 -16.92 -11.29 14.13
N GLN A 68 -16.50 -11.51 15.39
CA GLN A 68 -15.80 -10.49 16.19
C GLN A 68 -14.42 -10.22 15.58
N ILE A 69 -14.39 -9.37 14.56
CA ILE A 69 -13.15 -8.87 13.97
C ILE A 69 -12.46 -8.03 15.06
N GLN A 70 -11.34 -8.55 15.58
CA GLN A 70 -10.45 -7.82 16.48
C GLN A 70 -10.20 -6.43 15.87
N PRO A 71 -10.35 -5.33 16.63
CA PRO A 71 -10.40 -3.99 16.06
C PRO A 71 -9.14 -3.70 15.24
N PHE A 72 -9.32 -3.45 13.95
CA PHE A 72 -8.25 -3.11 13.01
C PHE A 72 -7.45 -1.94 13.60
N PRO A 73 -6.19 -2.14 14.03
CA PRO A 73 -5.48 -1.13 14.77
C PRO A 73 -4.82 -0.15 13.79
N VAL A 74 -5.63 0.78 13.25
CA VAL A 74 -5.16 1.92 12.44
C VAL A 74 -3.96 2.59 13.13
N GLU A 75 -4.04 2.72 14.44
CA GLU A 75 -3.03 3.30 15.32
C GLU A 75 -1.71 2.50 15.36
N THR A 76 -1.76 1.17 15.23
CA THR A 76 -0.54 0.36 15.02
C THR A 76 0.07 0.64 13.66
N PHE A 77 -0.76 0.74 12.60
CA PHE A 77 -0.28 1.12 11.27
C PHE A 77 0.33 2.53 11.25
N ARG A 78 -0.03 3.47 12.14
CA ARG A 78 0.64 4.79 12.21
C ARG A 78 2.14 4.70 12.46
N ALA A 79 2.63 3.65 13.12
CA ALA A 79 4.05 3.42 13.33
C ALA A 79 4.77 2.74 12.15
N TYR A 80 4.04 2.36 11.10
CA TYR A 80 4.50 1.50 10.01
C TYR A 80 4.82 2.31 8.74
N TRP A 81 5.36 1.63 7.74
CA TRP A 81 5.57 2.16 6.39
C TRP A 81 4.88 1.29 5.35
N VAL A 82 4.42 1.90 4.26
CA VAL A 82 4.17 1.17 3.01
C VAL A 82 5.38 1.34 2.09
N GLU A 83 5.84 0.25 1.51
CA GLU A 83 6.93 0.22 0.53
C GLU A 83 6.43 -0.35 -0.79
N ILE A 84 6.85 0.25 -1.91
CA ILE A 84 6.60 -0.24 -3.26
C ILE A 84 7.95 -0.50 -3.91
N HIS A 85 8.18 -1.75 -4.29
CA HIS A 85 9.46 -2.24 -4.81
C HIS A 85 9.52 -2.19 -6.34
N PRO A 86 10.69 -2.31 -6.98
CA PRO A 86 10.81 -2.19 -8.45
C PRO A 86 10.19 -3.35 -9.23
N ASP A 87 10.00 -4.51 -8.60
CA ASP A 87 9.48 -5.73 -9.20
C ASP A 87 8.14 -6.17 -8.56
N GLY A 88 7.49 -7.18 -9.14
CA GLY A 88 6.20 -7.72 -8.71
C GLY A 88 6.24 -9.15 -8.15
N ASP A 89 7.43 -9.67 -7.85
CA ASP A 89 7.60 -11.03 -7.34
C ASP A 89 7.49 -11.05 -5.80
N LEU A 90 6.72 -12.00 -5.30
CA LEU A 90 6.49 -12.25 -3.87
C LEU A 90 7.33 -13.44 -3.34
N THR A 91 7.98 -14.20 -4.22
CA THR A 91 8.84 -15.33 -3.83
C THR A 91 9.97 -14.82 -2.94
N PRO A 92 10.21 -15.32 -1.70
CA PRO A 92 11.29 -14.80 -0.84
C PRO A 92 12.67 -14.85 -1.52
N SER A 93 13.46 -13.77 -1.44
CA SER A 93 14.75 -13.69 -2.14
C SER A 93 15.67 -12.61 -1.56
N GLU A 94 16.69 -12.99 -0.78
CA GLU A 94 17.60 -12.05 -0.10
C GLU A 94 18.23 -11.00 -1.02
N SER A 95 18.71 -11.40 -2.21
CA SER A 95 19.40 -10.50 -3.15
C SER A 95 18.48 -9.43 -3.74
N ARG A 96 17.20 -9.77 -3.95
CA ARG A 96 16.16 -8.86 -4.43
C ARG A 96 15.56 -8.05 -3.27
N ASP A 97 15.45 -8.66 -2.11
CA ASP A 97 14.88 -8.08 -0.90
C ASP A 97 15.82 -7.05 -0.23
N ALA A 98 17.12 -7.12 -0.54
CA ALA A 98 18.11 -6.09 -0.23
C ALA A 98 18.03 -4.84 -1.14
N LEU A 99 17.23 -4.85 -2.22
CA LEU A 99 17.09 -3.68 -3.09
C LEU A 99 16.22 -2.60 -2.41
N PRO A 100 16.60 -1.31 -2.53
CA PRO A 100 15.80 -0.23 -1.96
C PRO A 100 14.45 -0.09 -2.70
N PRO A 101 13.35 0.21 -1.99
CA PRO A 101 12.05 0.41 -2.62
C PRO A 101 12.07 1.64 -3.57
N LEU A 102 11.23 1.61 -4.61
CA LEU A 102 11.00 2.77 -5.48
C LEU A 102 10.33 3.91 -4.72
N HIS A 103 9.39 3.56 -3.83
CA HIS A 103 8.65 4.49 -2.97
C HIS A 103 8.50 3.92 -1.57
N ARG A 104 8.65 4.77 -0.56
CA ARG A 104 8.35 4.46 0.85
C ARG A 104 7.56 5.62 1.45
N PHE A 105 6.42 5.33 2.06
CA PHE A 105 5.57 6.34 2.69
C PHE A 105 5.32 5.95 4.17
N PRO A 106 5.54 6.86 5.14
CA PRO A 106 5.17 6.61 6.53
C PRO A 106 3.65 6.65 6.69
N LEU A 107 3.10 5.69 7.42
CA LEU A 107 1.66 5.58 7.64
C LEU A 107 1.13 6.44 8.81
N GLN A 108 1.97 7.31 9.37
CA GLN A 108 1.70 8.17 10.54
C GLN A 108 0.41 9.01 10.42
N ASN A 109 0.14 9.52 9.22
CA ASN A 109 -0.98 10.43 8.95
C ASN A 109 -2.27 9.70 8.50
N LEU A 110 -2.46 8.42 8.86
CA LEU A 110 -3.72 7.73 8.61
C LEU A 110 -4.86 8.41 9.37
N THR A 111 -5.92 8.83 8.69
CA THR A 111 -7.17 9.29 9.29
C THR A 111 -8.18 8.16 9.33
N ARG A 112 -9.07 8.19 10.34
CA ARG A 112 -10.13 7.19 10.50
C ARG A 112 -11.35 7.55 9.64
N PRO A 113 -12.27 6.61 9.36
CA PRO A 113 -13.43 6.87 8.51
C PRO A 113 -14.44 7.82 9.16
N GLU A 114 -14.35 8.01 10.48
CA GLU A 114 -15.10 9.03 11.24
C GLU A 114 -14.87 10.45 10.69
N ASP A 115 -13.72 10.69 10.04
CA ASP A 115 -13.35 11.96 9.38
C ASP A 115 -13.59 11.93 7.85
N LEU A 116 -14.18 10.86 7.28
CA LEU A 116 -14.35 10.69 5.83
C LEU A 116 -15.76 10.27 5.41
N GLU A 117 -16.39 11.14 4.62
CA GLU A 117 -17.53 10.88 3.72
C GLU A 117 -17.23 9.84 2.60
N ALA A 118 -16.21 8.97 2.74
CA ALA A 118 -15.63 8.18 1.66
C ALA A 118 -15.64 6.67 1.91
N SER A 119 -16.55 5.98 1.19
CA SER A 119 -16.68 4.53 1.06
C SER A 119 -17.04 3.76 2.34
N PRO A 120 -18.15 2.98 2.37
CA PRO A 120 -18.56 2.20 3.54
C PRO A 120 -17.59 1.06 3.91
N THR A 121 -16.58 0.81 3.08
CA THR A 121 -15.53 -0.21 3.30
C THR A 121 -14.18 0.35 3.75
N ALA A 122 -13.99 1.68 3.74
CA ALA A 122 -12.73 2.28 4.16
C ALA A 122 -12.50 2.10 5.67
N LEU A 123 -11.30 1.71 6.06
CA LEU A 123 -10.85 1.56 7.46
C LEU A 123 -9.89 2.68 7.88
N ALA A 124 -9.10 3.18 6.93
CA ALA A 124 -8.24 4.34 7.12
C ALA A 124 -7.86 4.95 5.77
N SER A 125 -7.48 6.23 5.74
CA SER A 125 -6.97 6.86 4.52
C SER A 125 -5.83 7.83 4.80
N MET A 126 -5.08 8.23 3.76
CA MET A 126 -4.23 9.41 3.80
C MET A 126 -3.95 9.97 2.41
N LYS A 127 -3.49 11.22 2.36
CA LYS A 127 -2.95 11.85 1.15
C LYS A 127 -1.45 11.58 1.05
N LEU A 128 -1.02 10.82 0.04
CA LEU A 128 0.39 10.61 -0.25
C LEU A 128 0.98 11.88 -0.88
N ILE A 129 1.99 12.46 -0.23
CA ILE A 129 2.71 13.62 -0.76
C ILE A 129 3.74 13.12 -1.78
N THR A 130 3.36 13.16 -3.06
CA THR A 130 4.15 12.64 -4.17
C THR A 130 5.25 13.62 -4.59
N GLY A 131 6.32 13.72 -3.80
CA GLY A 131 7.46 14.54 -4.20
C GLY A 131 8.54 14.78 -3.14
N GLN A 132 9.12 13.73 -2.57
CA GLN A 132 10.29 13.90 -1.72
C GLN A 132 11.51 14.35 -2.54
N LYS A 133 12.08 15.51 -2.17
CA LYS A 133 13.36 16.01 -2.67
C LYS A 133 14.47 15.22 -2.00
N LYS A 134 15.31 14.51 -2.77
CA LYS A 134 16.47 13.82 -2.21
C LYS A 134 17.48 14.87 -1.75
N MET A 135 17.87 14.83 -0.47
CA MET A 135 18.82 15.80 0.09
C MET A 135 20.25 15.38 -0.30
N GLY A 136 20.72 15.89 -1.45
CA GLY A 136 22.05 15.62 -2.00
C GLY A 136 22.00 14.90 -3.36
N GLY A 137 22.56 15.55 -4.39
CA GLY A 137 22.60 15.06 -5.78
C GLY A 137 21.35 15.42 -6.61
N ASN A 138 21.50 15.50 -7.94
CA ASN A 138 20.48 15.92 -8.91
C ASN A 138 19.11 15.24 -8.64
N SER A 139 18.21 15.98 -8.00
CA SER A 139 16.99 15.42 -7.40
C SER A 139 15.84 15.37 -8.41
N THR A 140 15.71 14.27 -9.15
CA THR A 140 14.45 13.94 -9.80
C THR A 140 13.39 13.65 -8.74
N VAL A 141 12.39 14.53 -8.66
CA VAL A 141 11.25 14.38 -7.76
C VAL A 141 10.45 13.14 -8.20
N ARG A 142 10.57 12.04 -7.45
CA ARG A 142 9.89 10.77 -7.78
C ARG A 142 8.40 10.85 -7.44
N LYS A 143 7.65 11.50 -8.34
CA LYS A 143 6.18 11.45 -8.37
C LYS A 143 5.73 9.99 -8.47
N LEU A 144 4.84 9.59 -7.59
CA LEU A 144 4.11 8.32 -7.67
C LEU A 144 3.15 8.42 -8.87
N ARG A 145 3.17 7.44 -9.75
CA ARG A 145 2.33 7.37 -10.97
C ARG A 145 1.49 6.10 -10.89
N LEU A 146 0.27 6.06 -11.43
CA LEU A 146 -0.59 4.86 -11.46
C LEU A 146 -0.65 4.27 -12.89
N ASP A 147 0.50 3.80 -13.40
CA ASP A 147 0.65 3.29 -14.77
C ASP A 147 1.63 2.10 -14.88
N THR A 148 1.80 1.55 -16.08
CA THR A 148 2.67 0.37 -16.29
C THR A 148 4.12 0.72 -16.68
N CYS A 149 4.52 2.00 -16.62
CA CYS A 149 5.87 2.43 -17.01
C CYS A 149 6.95 2.05 -15.97
N GLU A 150 8.22 2.31 -16.32
CA GLU A 150 9.42 2.13 -15.49
C GLU A 150 9.34 2.73 -14.07
N MET A 151 8.50 3.76 -13.87
CA MET A 151 8.27 4.44 -12.59
C MET A 151 6.82 4.30 -12.04
N GLY A 152 6.01 3.37 -12.59
CA GLY A 152 4.53 3.45 -12.58
C GLY A 152 3.71 2.74 -11.47
N VAL A 153 4.34 2.09 -10.49
CA VAL A 153 3.70 1.20 -9.48
C VAL A 153 2.93 -0.04 -9.97
N ILE A 154 2.19 -0.02 -11.09
CA ILE A 154 1.38 -1.18 -11.51
C ILE A 154 2.28 -2.38 -11.83
N GLY A 155 1.83 -3.57 -11.44
CA GLY A 155 2.56 -4.83 -11.61
C GLY A 155 3.73 -5.01 -10.63
N ARG A 156 3.83 -4.19 -9.58
CA ARG A 156 4.88 -4.28 -8.55
C ARG A 156 4.33 -4.71 -7.20
N ARG A 157 5.20 -5.26 -6.34
CA ARG A 157 4.82 -5.61 -4.97
C ARG A 157 4.70 -4.37 -4.09
N MET A 158 3.66 -4.37 -3.27
CA MET A 158 3.44 -3.48 -2.16
C MET A 158 3.64 -4.27 -0.87
N LEU A 159 4.42 -3.73 0.05
CA LEU A 159 4.67 -4.28 1.37
C LEU A 159 4.15 -3.29 2.43
N ILE A 160 3.59 -3.81 3.52
CA ILE A 160 3.53 -3.06 4.77
C ILE A 160 4.65 -3.59 5.68
N VAL A 161 5.43 -2.65 6.22
CA VAL A 161 6.61 -2.90 7.04
C VAL A 161 6.43 -2.24 8.40
N ASN A 162 6.59 -3.01 9.47
CA ASN A 162 6.41 -2.51 10.84
C ASN A 162 7.56 -1.60 11.30
N ALA A 163 7.43 -1.04 12.51
CA ALA A 163 8.42 -0.17 13.14
C ALA A 163 9.85 -0.76 13.22
N THR A 164 10.00 -2.09 13.24
CA THR A 164 11.30 -2.79 13.34
C THR A 164 11.87 -3.21 11.98
N GLY A 165 11.19 -2.93 10.87
CA GLY A 165 11.63 -3.32 9.52
C GLY A 165 11.11 -4.69 9.06
N VAL A 166 10.27 -5.37 9.85
CA VAL A 166 9.68 -6.67 9.49
C VAL A 166 8.45 -6.46 8.60
N ARG A 167 8.33 -7.29 7.56
CA ARG A 167 7.17 -7.32 6.65
C ARG A 167 5.98 -7.95 7.37
N VAL A 168 4.85 -7.25 7.40
CA VAL A 168 3.62 -7.73 8.06
C VAL A 168 2.49 -8.04 7.07
N ALA A 169 2.55 -7.52 5.85
CA ALA A 169 1.63 -7.87 4.77
C ALA A 169 2.26 -7.58 3.41
N GLU A 170 1.90 -8.36 2.39
CA GLU A 170 2.39 -8.19 1.01
C GLU A 170 1.36 -8.57 -0.06
N GLY A 171 1.48 -7.93 -1.22
CA GLY A 171 0.65 -8.20 -2.40
C GLY A 171 1.15 -7.46 -3.62
N VAL A 172 0.50 -7.67 -4.77
CA VAL A 172 0.86 -7.01 -6.04
C VAL A 172 -0.18 -5.95 -6.40
N ILE A 173 0.30 -4.80 -6.88
CA ILE A 173 -0.54 -3.68 -7.30
C ILE A 173 -1.10 -3.95 -8.71
N GLY A 174 -2.41 -4.12 -8.81
CA GLY A 174 -3.17 -4.20 -10.06
C GLY A 174 -3.89 -2.89 -10.40
N TRP A 175 -4.53 -2.87 -11.58
CA TRP A 175 -5.54 -1.85 -11.89
C TRP A 175 -6.82 -2.11 -11.08
N ASN A 176 -7.49 -1.01 -10.70
CA ASN A 176 -8.80 -0.99 -10.06
C ASN A 176 -9.90 -0.63 -11.07
#